data_AF-A0A963JVM5-F1
#
_entry.id   AF-A0A963JVM5-F1
#
_cell.length_a   1.000
_cell.length_b   1.000
_cell.length_c   1.000
_cell.angle_alpha   90.00
_cell.angle_beta   90.00
_cell.angle_gamma   90.00
#
_symmetry.space_group_name_H-M   'P 1'
#
loop_
_entity.id
_entity.type
_entity.pdbx_description
1 polymer ?
#
loop_
_entity_poly.entity_id
_entity_poly.type
_entity_poly.pdbx_seq_one_letter_code
_entity_poly.pdbx_strand_id
1 'polypeptide(L)'
;MSWHARLDLDYTAEAARTVLRFAHTGPLRVLQSLHPEGPGVCHNVLVHPPGGLVGGDTLEVHAQVAAGAHALITTPGATRFYRSEGATALQRTQLAVAEGARLEWLPLE
;
A
#
# COMPACT_ATOMS: atom_id res chain seq x y z
N MET A 1 3.97 18.16 15.12
CA MET A 1 3.40 16.89 15.62
C MET A 1 3.79 15.84 14.61
N SER A 2 4.60 14.87 15.00
CA SER A 2 4.90 13.72 14.15
C SER A 2 3.70 12.79 14.10
N TRP A 3 3.45 12.17 12.95
CA TRP A 3 2.35 11.22 12.81
C TRP A 3 2.86 9.82 12.43
N HIS A 4 2.06 8.83 12.80
CA HIS A 4 2.27 7.44 12.43
C HIS A 4 1.06 6.99 11.60
N ALA A 5 1.28 6.77 10.31
CA ALA A 5 0.28 6.20 9.41
C ALA A 5 0.53 4.73 9.22
N ARG A 6 -0.55 3.97 9.10
CA ARG A 6 -0.51 2.55 8.78
C ARG A 6 -1.62 2.22 7.80
N LEU A 7 -1.33 1.39 6.82
CA LEU A 7 -2.30 0.80 5.91
C LEU A 7 -2.07 -0.71 5.87
N ASP A 8 -3.08 -1.46 6.29
CA ASP A 8 -3.11 -2.92 6.20
C ASP A 8 -4.01 -3.32 5.03
N LEU A 9 -3.48 -4.13 4.13
CA LEU A 9 -4.13 -4.63 2.91
C LEU A 9 -4.16 -6.16 2.96
N ASP A 10 -5.34 -6.74 2.82
CA ASP A 10 -5.57 -8.17 2.78
C ASP A 10 -6.28 -8.54 1.46
N TYR A 11 -5.57 -9.27 0.61
CA TYR A 11 -6.05 -9.70 -0.70
C TYR A 11 -6.43 -11.17 -0.67
N THR A 12 -7.69 -11.46 -0.99
CA THR A 12 -8.24 -12.81 -1.04
C THR A 12 -8.82 -13.12 -2.42
N ALA A 13 -8.69 -14.37 -2.87
CA ALA A 13 -9.41 -14.86 -4.03
C ALA A 13 -10.81 -15.34 -3.60
N GLU A 14 -11.86 -14.70 -4.11
CA GLU A 14 -13.27 -15.00 -3.85
C GLU A 14 -13.98 -15.22 -5.20
N ALA A 15 -14.47 -16.44 -5.47
CA ALA A 15 -15.20 -16.79 -6.70
C ALA A 15 -14.51 -16.32 -8.01
N ALA A 16 -13.22 -16.63 -8.15
CA ALA A 16 -12.35 -16.23 -9.26
C ALA A 16 -12.09 -14.71 -9.40
N ARG A 17 -12.44 -13.92 -8.37
CA ARG A 17 -12.09 -12.50 -8.26
C ARG A 17 -11.10 -12.28 -7.12
N THR A 18 -10.07 -11.47 -7.33
CA THR A 18 -9.26 -10.96 -6.21
C THR A 18 -9.97 -9.76 -5.57
N VAL A 19 -10.21 -9.82 -4.27
CA VAL A 19 -10.89 -8.80 -3.47
C VAL A 19 -9.91 -8.25 -2.44
N LEU A 20 -9.92 -6.92 -2.25
CA LEU A 20 -9.16 -6.25 -1.20
C LEU A 20 -10.07 -5.94 -0.01
N ARG A 21 -9.62 -6.31 1.19
CA ARG A 21 -10.08 -5.77 2.47
C ARG A 21 -8.96 -4.96 3.10
N PHE A 22 -9.28 -3.83 3.72
CA PHE A 22 -8.25 -2.95 4.24
C PHE A 22 -8.67 -2.15 5.47
N ALA A 23 -7.69 -1.78 6.28
CA ALA A 23 -7.82 -0.88 7.41
C ALA A 23 -6.69 0.15 7.38
N HIS A 24 -6.92 1.36 7.89
CA HIS A 24 -5.88 2.39 7.93
C HIS A 24 -5.97 3.28 9.17
N THR A 25 -4.81 3.82 9.56
CA THR A 25 -4.65 4.89 10.55
C THR A 25 -3.81 6.01 9.95
N GLY A 26 -4.02 7.25 10.37
CA GLY A 26 -3.30 8.40 9.84
C GLY A 26 -3.78 8.77 8.43
N PRO A 27 -2.96 9.40 7.58
CA PRO A 27 -3.36 9.91 6.26
C PRO A 27 -3.28 8.95 5.06
N LEU A 28 -2.67 7.77 5.18
CA LEU A 28 -2.50 6.84 4.05
C LEU A 28 -3.82 6.15 3.66
N ARG A 29 -4.19 6.11 2.38
CA ARG A 29 -5.49 5.59 1.89
C ARG A 29 -5.34 4.70 0.66
N VAL A 30 -6.31 3.81 0.48
CA VAL A 30 -6.62 3.21 -0.83
C VAL A 30 -7.57 4.16 -1.56
N LEU A 31 -7.15 4.69 -2.71
CA LEU A 31 -8.00 5.54 -3.53
C LEU A 31 -9.04 4.73 -4.28
N GLN A 32 -8.61 3.64 -4.92
CA GLN A 32 -9.47 2.82 -5.75
C GLN A 32 -8.99 1.37 -5.80
N SER A 33 -9.96 0.45 -5.95
CA SER A 33 -9.73 -0.94 -6.35
C SER A 33 -10.29 -1.13 -7.76
N LEU A 34 -9.43 -1.56 -8.68
CA LEU A 34 -9.69 -1.67 -10.11
C LEU A 34 -9.39 -3.08 -10.58
N HIS A 35 -10.04 -3.50 -11.67
CA HIS A 35 -9.87 -4.83 -12.28
C HIS A 35 -9.73 -4.71 -13.81
N PRO A 36 -8.76 -3.91 -14.32
CA PRO A 36 -8.65 -3.61 -15.76
C PRO A 36 -8.25 -4.83 -16.59
N GLU A 37 -7.54 -5.79 -15.99
CA GLU A 37 -7.10 -7.04 -16.63
C GLU A 37 -8.09 -8.21 -16.38
N GLY A 38 -9.26 -7.90 -15.82
CA GLY A 38 -10.28 -8.86 -15.42
C GLY A 38 -10.34 -9.08 -13.90
N PRO A 39 -11.34 -9.84 -13.42
CA PRO A 39 -11.63 -9.96 -11.99
C PRO A 39 -10.50 -10.62 -11.18
N GLY A 40 -9.65 -11.43 -11.82
CA GLY A 40 -8.55 -12.12 -11.15
C GLY A 40 -7.45 -11.19 -10.63
N VAL A 41 -7.28 -9.99 -11.21
CA VAL A 41 -6.19 -9.07 -10.86
C VAL A 41 -6.75 -7.80 -10.23
N CYS A 42 -6.44 -7.55 -8.95
CA CYS A 42 -6.89 -6.36 -8.24
C CYS A 42 -5.80 -5.28 -8.22
N HIS A 43 -6.04 -4.19 -8.92
CA HIS A 43 -5.16 -3.03 -8.99
C HIS A 43 -5.58 -2.01 -7.92
N ASN A 44 -4.62 -1.55 -7.13
CA ASN A 44 -4.85 -0.54 -6.12
C ASN A 44 -3.92 0.65 -6.29
N VAL A 45 -4.51 1.84 -6.22
CA VAL A 45 -3.78 3.10 -6.16
C VAL A 45 -3.78 3.55 -4.70
N LEU A 46 -2.60 3.60 -4.09
CA LEU A 46 -2.40 4.14 -2.75
C LEU A 46 -2.13 5.63 -2.83
N VAL A 47 -2.75 6.39 -1.94
CA VAL A 47 -2.55 7.83 -1.85
C VAL A 47 -2.15 8.23 -0.44
N HIS A 48 -1.13 9.09 -0.39
CA HIS A 48 -0.70 9.79 0.82
C HIS A 48 -0.93 11.29 0.58
N PRO A 49 -2.08 11.84 1.01
CA PRO A 49 -2.44 13.23 0.74
C PRO A 49 -1.43 14.28 1.25
N PRO A 50 -0.74 14.09 2.39
CA PRO A 50 0.33 15.00 2.78
C PRO A 50 1.46 15.03 1.75
N GLY A 51 2.07 16.21 1.57
CA GLY A 51 3.07 16.45 0.54
C GLY A 51 4.41 15.72 0.71
N GLY A 52 4.55 14.85 1.72
CA GLY A 52 5.74 14.05 2.03
C GLY A 52 5.89 13.83 3.54
N LEU A 53 6.96 13.14 3.92
CA LEU A 53 7.30 12.85 5.32
C LEU A 53 8.33 13.88 5.82
N VAL A 54 8.12 14.38 7.03
CA VAL A 54 9.12 15.18 7.77
C VAL A 54 9.70 14.38 8.94
N GLY A 55 10.75 14.90 9.57
CA GLY A 55 11.41 14.23 10.69
C GLY A 55 10.45 13.81 11.79
N GLY A 56 10.46 12.52 12.15
CA GLY A 56 9.58 11.91 13.14
C GLY A 56 8.36 11.20 12.55
N ASP A 57 8.00 11.46 11.29
CA ASP A 57 6.86 10.78 10.64
C ASP A 57 7.19 9.33 10.31
N THR A 58 6.20 8.46 10.44
CA THR A 58 6.30 7.04 10.05
C THR A 58 5.12 6.65 9.17
N LEU A 59 5.40 5.98 8.05
CA LEU A 59 4.41 5.41 7.14
C LEU A 59 4.65 3.90 7.03
N GLU A 60 3.67 3.11 7.48
CA GLU A 60 3.71 1.64 7.40
C GLU A 60 2.70 1.14 6.36
N VAL A 61 3.17 0.31 5.43
CA VAL A 61 2.31 -0.39 4.46
C VAL A 61 2.51 -1.88 4.66
N HIS A 62 1.43 -2.58 4.99
CA HIS A 62 1.39 -4.02 5.07
C HIS A 62 0.47 -4.55 3.98
N ALA A 63 0.99 -5.46 3.16
CA ALA A 63 0.19 -6.17 2.17
C ALA A 63 0.33 -7.67 2.36
N GLN A 64 -0.80 -8.35 2.52
CA GLN A 64 -0.90 -9.79 2.54
C GLN A 64 -1.69 -10.24 1.32
N VAL A 65 -1.10 -11.12 0.52
CA VAL A 65 -1.75 -11.70 -0.65
C VAL A 65 -1.93 -13.19 -0.40
N ALA A 66 -3.17 -13.59 -0.13
CA ALA A 66 -3.53 -14.97 0.14
C ALA A 66 -3.42 -15.84 -1.12
N ALA A 67 -3.42 -17.16 -0.90
CA ALA A 67 -3.20 -18.14 -1.97
C ALA A 67 -4.16 -17.92 -3.15
N GLY A 68 -3.61 -17.94 -4.35
CA GLY A 68 -4.36 -17.76 -5.60
C GLY A 68 -4.87 -16.34 -5.89
N ALA A 69 -4.62 -15.36 -5.02
CA ALA A 69 -4.94 -13.96 -5.29
C ALA A 69 -3.82 -13.25 -6.09
N HIS A 70 -4.19 -12.23 -6.86
CA HIS A 70 -3.25 -11.41 -7.64
C HIS A 70 -3.52 -9.93 -7.40
N ALA A 71 -2.56 -9.27 -6.77
CA ALA A 71 -2.60 -7.85 -6.45
C ALA A 71 -1.56 -7.05 -7.26
N LEU A 72 -1.94 -5.88 -7.73
CA LEU A 72 -1.04 -4.84 -8.21
C LEU A 72 -1.24 -3.59 -7.38
N ILE A 73 -0.17 -3.02 -6.85
CA ILE A 73 -0.21 -1.85 -5.98
C ILE A 73 0.71 -0.77 -6.54
N THR A 74 0.16 0.43 -6.73
CA THR A 74 0.91 1.59 -7.23
C THR A 74 0.55 2.86 -6.46
N THR A 75 1.29 3.94 -6.67
CA THR A 75 1.02 5.29 -6.16
C THR A 75 0.94 6.27 -7.32
N PRO A 76 0.12 7.33 -7.25
CA PRO A 76 0.05 8.32 -8.33
C PRO A 76 1.24 9.29 -8.34
N GLY A 77 2.14 9.19 -7.36
CA GLY A 77 3.38 9.96 -7.31
C GLY A 77 4.40 9.39 -6.33
N ALA A 78 5.61 9.92 -6.46
CA ALA A 78 6.75 9.66 -5.59
C ALA A 78 6.45 9.97 -4.12
N THR A 79 6.94 9.13 -3.21
CA THR A 79 6.98 9.51 -1.79
C THR A 79 8.14 10.47 -1.55
N ARG A 80 7.85 11.66 -1.04
CA ARG A 80 8.86 12.68 -0.77
C ARG A 80 9.29 12.64 0.69
N PHE A 81 10.60 12.64 0.92
CA PHE A 81 11.21 12.81 2.23
C PHE A 81 11.85 14.18 2.31
N TYR A 82 11.47 14.99 3.30
CA TYR A 82 12.06 16.30 3.52
C TYR A 82 13.28 16.22 4.44
N ARG A 83 14.15 17.23 4.35
CA ARG A 83 15.30 17.39 5.26
C ARG A 83 14.81 17.37 6.70
N SER A 84 15.46 16.56 7.53
CA SER A 84 15.27 16.57 8.97
C SER A 84 16.50 17.15 9.67
N GLU A 85 16.28 17.87 10.77
CA GLU A 85 17.34 18.41 11.64
C GLU A 85 17.63 17.51 12.85
N GLY A 86 17.04 16.30 12.90
CA GLY A 86 17.39 15.30 13.91
C GLY A 86 16.55 14.03 13.84
N ALA A 87 15.22 14.16 13.94
CA ALA A 87 14.32 13.00 13.97
C ALA A 87 14.24 12.28 12.60
N THR A 88 14.29 10.96 12.57
CA THR A 88 14.20 10.21 11.30
C THR A 88 12.77 10.19 10.77
N ALA A 89 12.58 10.41 9.47
CA ALA A 89 11.35 10.09 8.75
C ALA A 89 11.47 8.66 8.22
N LEU A 90 10.44 7.84 8.37
CA LEU A 90 10.51 6.41 8.07
C LEU A 90 9.33 5.94 7.20
N GLN A 91 9.64 5.16 6.18
CA GLN A 91 8.66 4.31 5.51
C GLN A 91 9.05 2.84 5.69
N ARG A 92 8.10 2.03 6.15
CA ARG A 92 8.22 0.58 6.21
C ARG A 92 7.20 -0.06 5.29
N THR A 93 7.66 -0.98 4.46
CA THR A 93 6.79 -1.78 3.60
C THR A 93 7.03 -3.24 3.89
N GLN A 94 5.98 -3.96 4.27
CA GLN A 94 6.02 -5.40 4.53
C GLN A 94 5.05 -6.09 3.58
N LEU A 95 5.56 -7.02 2.79
CA LEU A 95 4.81 -7.72 1.76
C LEU A 95 4.88 -9.21 2.04
N ALA A 96 3.73 -9.86 2.19
CA ALA A 96 3.62 -11.29 2.36
C ALA A 96 2.81 -11.88 1.20
N VAL A 97 3.38 -12.88 0.52
CA VAL A 97 2.80 -13.51 -0.66
C VAL A 97 2.71 -15.01 -0.40
N ALA A 98 1.48 -15.53 -0.34
CA ALA A 98 1.22 -16.95 -0.13
C ALA A 98 1.52 -17.79 -1.39
N GLU A 99 1.48 -19.11 -1.24
CA GLU A 99 1.67 -20.03 -2.35
C GLU A 99 0.67 -19.78 -3.49
N GLY A 100 1.18 -19.74 -4.73
CA GLY A 100 0.37 -19.48 -5.92
C GLY A 100 -0.21 -18.06 -6.03
N ALA A 101 0.08 -17.17 -5.07
CA ALA A 101 -0.31 -15.77 -5.12
C ALA A 101 0.67 -14.94 -5.95
N ARG A 102 0.24 -13.75 -6.38
CA ARG A 102 1.07 -12.78 -7.12
C ARG A 102 0.91 -11.38 -6.55
N LEU A 103 2.02 -10.69 -6.40
CA LEU A 103 2.06 -9.30 -5.96
C LEU A 103 2.99 -8.49 -6.85
N GLU A 104 2.45 -7.44 -7.46
CA GLU A 104 3.20 -6.43 -8.19
C GLU A 104 3.22 -5.14 -7.37
N TRP A 105 4.37 -4.82 -6.80
CA TRP A 105 4.58 -3.60 -6.02
C TRP A 105 5.32 -2.56 -6.86
N LEU A 106 4.58 -1.59 -7.40
CA LEU A 106 5.03 -0.60 -8.38
C LEU A 106 4.73 0.84 -7.94
N PRO A 107 5.16 1.28 -6.74
CA PRO A 107 5.06 2.70 -6.37
C PRO A 107 5.98 3.54 -7.27
N LEU A 108 5.59 4.80 -7.53
CA LEU A 108 6.41 5.74 -8.29
C LEU A 108 7.64 6.19 -7.48
N GLU A 109 8.77 6.37 -8.18
CA GLU A 109 10.07 6.86 -7.65
C GLU A 109 10.10 8.37 -7.44
#